data_AF-A0A1Y6G006-F1
#
_entry.id   AF-A0A1Y6G006-F1
#
_cell.length_a   1.000
_cell.length_b   1.000
_cell.length_c   1.000
_cell.angle_alpha   90.00
_cell.angle_beta   90.00
_cell.angle_gamma   90.00
#
_symmetry.space_group_name_H-M   'P 1'
#
loop_
_entity.id
_entity.type
_entity.pdbx_description
1 polymer ?
#
loop_
_entity_poly.entity_id
_entity_poly.type
_entity_poly.pdbx_seq_one_letter_code
_entity_poly.pdbx_strand_id
1 'polypeptide(L)'
;MNVTDKTRTIAAVRAIGPSVLHVSWSDGTAADIELGAILDDRAFAALRDPGEFAKVELGDWGHSLTWPSGVELGADMLWLETLSATGHGDVRAFLEWRLRHALSLSKAADALGVSRRMVAYYSNGEKRVPKPILLACRGWEVSDGLHQAA
;
A
#
# COMPACT_ATOMS: atom_id res chain seq x y z
N MET A 1 -23.03 -10.35 5.62
CA MET A 1 -22.15 -9.20 5.92
C MET A 1 -21.32 -8.88 4.68
N ASN A 2 -21.54 -7.72 4.05
CA ASN A 2 -20.72 -7.26 2.94
C ASN A 2 -19.40 -6.71 3.50
N VAL A 3 -18.31 -7.48 3.39
CA VAL A 3 -16.97 -6.97 3.68
C VAL A 3 -16.50 -6.18 2.45
N THR A 4 -16.21 -4.90 2.65
CA THR A 4 -15.71 -3.98 1.62
C THR A 4 -14.21 -3.77 1.77
N ASP A 5 -13.61 -3.29 0.69
CA ASP A 5 -12.27 -2.73 0.76
C ASP A 5 -12.32 -1.44 1.56
N LYS A 6 -11.40 -1.27 2.51
CA LYS A 6 -11.36 -0.10 3.38
C LYS A 6 -10.38 0.92 2.83
N THR A 7 -10.90 2.07 2.45
CA THR A 7 -10.07 3.25 2.20
C THR A 7 -9.51 3.74 3.53
N ARG A 8 -8.19 3.84 3.61
CA ARG A 8 -7.49 4.41 4.77
C ARG A 8 -7.02 5.81 4.42
N THR A 9 -7.08 6.70 5.41
CA THR A 9 -6.56 8.06 5.30
C THR A 9 -5.45 8.23 6.32
N ILE A 10 -4.51 9.11 5.97
CA ILE A 10 -3.43 9.49 6.85
C ILE A 10 -4.00 10.44 7.89
N ALA A 11 -3.89 10.07 9.16
CA ALA A 11 -4.39 10.84 10.29
C ALA A 11 -3.34 11.82 10.84
N ALA A 12 -2.06 11.44 10.81
CA ALA A 12 -0.96 12.29 11.23
C ALA A 12 0.36 11.82 10.60
N VAL A 13 1.32 12.75 10.51
CA VAL A 13 2.67 12.47 10.03
C VAL A 13 3.68 13.32 10.81
N ARG A 14 4.89 12.81 10.97
CA ARG A 14 6.07 13.60 11.37
C ARG A 14 7.33 13.01 10.76
N ALA A 15 8.26 13.85 10.33
CA ALA A 15 9.62 13.39 10.04
C ALA A 15 10.36 13.06 11.35
N ILE A 16 11.01 11.90 11.41
CA ILE A 16 11.81 11.46 12.57
C ILE A 16 13.27 11.18 12.22
N GLY A 17 13.66 11.45 10.97
CA GLY A 17 15.00 11.29 10.44
C GLY A 17 15.14 11.97 9.07
N PRO A 18 16.30 11.85 8.42
CA PRO A 18 16.55 12.48 7.11
C PRO A 18 15.72 11.88 5.97
N SER A 19 15.21 10.66 6.15
CA SER A 19 14.40 9.95 5.15
C SER A 19 13.32 9.06 5.80
N VAL A 20 13.04 9.26 7.10
CA VAL A 20 12.08 8.43 7.85
C VAL A 20 10.89 9.26 8.30
N LEU A 21 9.68 8.79 7.99
CA LEU A 21 8.42 9.36 8.47
C LEU A 21 7.77 8.43 9.49
N HIS A 22 7.31 8.97 10.61
CA HIS A 22 6.31 8.30 11.44
C HIS A 22 4.92 8.68 10.92
N VAL A 23 4.16 7.69 10.47
CA VAL A 23 2.84 7.86 9.86
C VAL A 23 1.79 7.15 10.70
N SER A 24 0.69 7.86 11.01
CA SER A 24 -0.47 7.33 11.69
C SER A 24 -1.68 7.32 10.76
N TRP A 25 -2.45 6.24 10.78
CA TRP A 25 -3.61 5.99 9.92
C TRP A 25 -4.92 6.13 10.68
N SER A 26 -6.01 6.39 9.96
CA SER A 26 -7.35 6.56 10.54
C SER A 26 -7.93 5.31 11.20
N ASP A 27 -7.36 4.12 10.95
CA ASP A 27 -7.73 2.88 11.63
C ASP A 27 -6.91 2.60 12.91
N GLY A 28 -6.04 3.54 13.30
CA GLY A 28 -5.16 3.42 14.47
C GLY A 28 -3.84 2.72 14.19
N THR A 29 -3.60 2.21 12.97
CA THR A 29 -2.28 1.71 12.58
C THR A 29 -1.27 2.86 12.58
N ALA A 30 -0.04 2.60 13.04
CA ALA A 30 1.07 3.53 12.89
C ALA A 30 2.37 2.79 12.58
N ALA A 31 3.25 3.41 11.80
CA ALA A 31 4.54 2.84 11.47
C ALA A 31 5.58 3.92 11.18
N ASP A 32 6.84 3.55 11.39
CA ASP A 32 7.99 4.31 10.90
C ASP A 32 8.34 3.78 9.52
N ILE A 33 8.25 4.66 8.51
CA ILE A 33 8.47 4.35 7.11
C ILE A 33 9.79 4.97 6.66
N GLU A 34 10.73 4.11 6.26
CA GLU A 34 11.97 4.53 5.62
C GLU A 34 11.72 4.74 4.12
N LEU A 35 11.94 5.97 3.64
CA LEU A 35 11.69 6.37 2.26
C LEU A 35 12.97 6.44 1.41
N GLY A 36 14.16 6.18 1.96
CA GLY A 36 15.44 6.37 1.26
C GLY A 36 15.47 5.80 -0.16
N ALA A 37 14.99 4.57 -0.35
CA ALA A 37 14.94 3.93 -1.68
C ALA A 37 13.95 4.61 -2.65
N ILE A 38 12.84 5.16 -2.14
CA ILE A 38 11.88 5.94 -2.95
C ILE A 38 12.52 7.27 -3.34
N LEU A 39 13.23 7.90 -2.42
CA LEU A 39 13.89 9.18 -2.66
C LEU A 39 15.00 9.09 -3.72
N ASP A 40 15.45 7.91 -4.12
CA ASP A 40 16.42 7.71 -5.21
C ASP A 40 15.84 8.03 -6.61
N ASP A 41 14.52 8.07 -6.77
CA ASP A 41 13.91 8.56 -8.01
C ASP A 41 14.10 10.08 -8.15
N ARG A 42 14.45 10.53 -9.37
CA ARG A 42 14.59 11.96 -9.72
C ARG A 42 13.33 12.77 -9.41
N ALA A 43 12.15 12.15 -9.44
CA ALA A 43 10.88 12.79 -9.12
C ALA A 43 10.83 13.29 -7.66
N PHE A 44 11.59 12.66 -6.76
CA PHE A 44 11.62 12.98 -5.33
C PHE A 44 12.93 13.63 -4.90
N ALA A 45 13.76 14.10 -5.83
CA ALA A 45 15.10 14.61 -5.54
C ALA A 45 15.09 15.77 -4.53
N ALA A 46 14.05 16.60 -4.51
CA ALA A 46 13.90 17.70 -3.55
C ALA A 46 13.85 17.22 -2.09
N LEU A 47 13.29 16.03 -1.85
CA LEU A 47 13.14 15.45 -0.52
C LEU A 47 14.45 14.85 0.02
N ARG A 48 15.53 14.83 -0.77
CA ARG A 48 16.86 14.43 -0.27
C ARG A 48 17.51 15.49 0.60
N ASP A 49 17.04 16.74 0.53
CA ASP A 49 17.38 17.76 1.51
C ASP A 49 16.62 17.48 2.81
N PRO A 50 17.30 17.16 3.94
CA PRO A 50 16.63 16.90 5.20
C PRO A 50 15.81 18.09 5.70
N GLY A 51 16.21 19.32 5.34
CA GLY A 51 15.48 20.54 5.68
C GLY A 51 14.13 20.63 4.98
N GLU A 52 14.08 20.27 3.70
CA GLU A 52 12.84 20.12 2.96
C GLU A 52 12.01 18.93 3.47
N PHE A 53 12.62 17.75 3.63
CA PHE A 53 11.94 16.53 4.09
C PHE A 53 11.19 16.73 5.42
N ALA A 54 11.78 17.48 6.35
CA ALA A 54 11.19 17.77 7.65
C ALA A 54 9.90 18.61 7.59
N LYS A 55 9.62 19.28 6.47
CA LYS A 55 8.42 20.11 6.27
C LYS A 55 7.22 19.33 5.74
N VAL A 56 7.20 18.01 5.92
CA VAL A 56 6.09 17.16 5.52
C VAL A 56 4.79 17.64 6.17
N GLU A 57 3.75 17.78 5.36
CA GLU A 57 2.41 18.12 5.80
C GLU A 57 1.39 17.12 5.24
N LEU A 58 0.21 17.07 5.86
CA LEU A 58 -0.91 16.32 5.30
C LEU A 58 -1.46 17.08 4.10
N GLY A 59 -1.58 16.40 2.97
CA GLY A 59 -2.33 16.87 1.82
C GLY A 59 -3.84 16.75 2.04
N ASP A 60 -4.59 16.99 0.96
CA ASP A 60 -6.04 17.11 1.02
C ASP A 60 -6.72 15.87 1.61
N TRP A 61 -7.50 16.10 2.67
CA TRP A 61 -8.33 15.10 3.35
C TRP A 61 -7.58 13.82 3.81
N GLY A 62 -6.26 13.90 3.99
CA GLY A 62 -5.43 12.77 4.40
C GLY A 62 -5.21 11.72 3.30
N HIS A 63 -5.38 12.09 2.03
CA HIS A 63 -5.10 11.20 0.89
C HIS A 63 -3.67 11.28 0.38
N SER A 64 -2.88 12.21 0.90
CA SER A 64 -1.47 12.35 0.53
C SER A 64 -0.68 13.07 1.61
N LEU A 65 0.64 13.02 1.44
CA LEU A 65 1.61 13.88 2.11
C LEU A 65 2.17 14.86 1.10
N THR A 66 2.35 16.10 1.51
CA THR A 66 2.83 17.19 0.65
C THR A 66 4.02 17.90 1.26
N TRP A 67 4.82 18.51 0.39
CA TRP A 67 5.97 19.33 0.75
C TRP A 67 5.96 20.66 0.00
N PRO A 68 6.56 21.74 0.54
CA PRO A 68 6.62 23.05 -0.11
C PRO A 68 7.26 23.07 -1.51
N SER A 69 8.17 22.14 -1.78
CA SER A 69 8.76 21.87 -3.09
C SER A 69 7.77 21.41 -4.16
N GLY A 70 6.51 21.11 -3.77
CA GLY A 70 5.46 20.60 -4.65
C GLY A 70 5.47 19.08 -4.81
N VAL A 71 6.35 18.38 -4.09
CA VAL A 71 6.34 16.91 -4.05
C VAL A 71 5.12 16.42 -3.27
N GLU A 72 4.50 15.35 -3.77
CA GLU A 72 3.36 14.69 -3.15
C GLU A 72 3.56 13.17 -3.13
N LEU A 73 3.24 12.54 -2.00
CA LEU A 73 3.19 11.08 -1.86
C LEU A 73 1.78 10.64 -1.47
N GLY A 74 1.16 9.82 -2.32
CA GLY A 74 -0.20 9.33 -2.08
C GLY A 74 -0.30 8.30 -0.96
N ALA A 75 -1.43 8.30 -0.26
CA ALA A 75 -1.75 7.38 0.82
C ALA A 75 -1.66 5.90 0.40
N ASP A 76 -2.03 5.54 -0.83
CA ASP A 76 -1.94 4.15 -1.30
C ASP A 76 -0.50 3.62 -1.30
N MET A 77 0.45 4.44 -1.76
CA MET A 77 1.88 4.08 -1.76
C MET A 77 2.40 3.97 -0.32
N LEU A 78 2.12 4.96 0.52
CA LEU A 78 2.54 4.98 1.92
C LEU A 78 1.94 3.80 2.72
N TRP A 79 0.75 3.33 2.34
CA TRP A 79 0.17 2.15 2.94
C TRP A 79 0.94 0.88 2.58
N LEU A 80 1.38 0.72 1.32
CA LEU A 80 2.25 -0.39 0.94
C LEU A 80 3.56 -0.37 1.73
N GLU A 81 4.15 0.81 1.94
CA GLU A 81 5.36 0.94 2.75
C GLU A 81 5.12 0.66 4.24
N THR A 82 3.95 1.06 4.77
CA THR A 82 3.50 0.69 6.13
C THR A 82 3.42 -0.82 6.29
N LEU A 83 2.91 -1.54 5.30
CA LEU A 83 2.83 -3.00 5.32
C LEU A 83 4.23 -3.63 5.35
N SER A 84 5.18 -3.09 4.58
CA SER A 84 6.58 -3.52 4.64
C SER A 84 7.18 -3.31 6.04
N ALA A 85 7.06 -2.09 6.58
CA ALA A 85 7.64 -1.70 7.86
C ALA A 85 7.09 -2.53 9.05
N THR A 86 5.83 -2.97 8.95
CA THR A 86 5.16 -3.75 10.01
C THR A 86 5.24 -5.26 9.81
N GLY A 87 6.02 -5.75 8.84
CA GLY A 87 6.21 -7.18 8.57
C GLY A 87 5.00 -7.86 7.90
N HIS A 88 4.14 -7.09 7.24
CA HIS A 88 2.98 -7.55 6.45
C HIS A 88 3.32 -7.63 4.95
N GLY A 89 4.52 -8.10 4.61
CA GLY A 89 4.97 -8.21 3.21
C GLY A 89 4.11 -9.18 2.38
N ASP A 90 3.44 -10.13 3.03
CA ASP A 90 2.44 -11.01 2.42
C ASP A 90 1.20 -10.25 1.95
N VAL A 91 0.66 -9.37 2.80
CA VAL A 91 -0.46 -8.48 2.46
C VAL A 91 -0.07 -7.49 1.37
N ARG A 92 1.13 -6.91 1.47
CA ARG A 92 1.67 -6.02 0.44
C ARG A 92 1.71 -6.72 -0.92
N ALA A 93 2.33 -7.89 -1.01
CA ALA A 93 2.46 -8.64 -2.25
C ALA A 93 1.08 -8.96 -2.88
N PHE A 94 0.10 -9.31 -2.04
CA PHE A 94 -1.27 -9.57 -2.49
C PHE A 94 -1.96 -8.31 -3.03
N LEU A 95 -1.83 -7.18 -2.31
CA LEU A 95 -2.41 -5.90 -2.74
C LEU A 95 -1.77 -5.40 -4.04
N GLU A 96 -0.45 -5.43 -4.14
CA GLU A 96 0.28 -5.06 -5.36
C GLU A 96 -0.15 -5.89 -6.55
N TRP A 97 -0.27 -7.21 -6.40
CA TRP A 97 -0.81 -8.09 -7.44
C TRP A 97 -2.21 -7.65 -7.85
N ARG A 98 -3.12 -7.48 -6.90
CA ARG A 98 -4.52 -7.14 -7.20
C ARG A 98 -4.66 -5.78 -7.89
N LEU A 99 -3.89 -4.78 -7.45
CA LEU A 99 -3.89 -3.43 -8.01
C LEU A 99 -3.25 -3.38 -9.40
N ARG A 100 -2.11 -4.04 -9.60
CA ARG A 100 -1.42 -4.14 -10.90
C ARG A 100 -2.33 -4.71 -11.99
N HIS A 101 -3.21 -5.63 -11.61
CA HIS A 101 -4.15 -6.29 -12.52
C HIS A 101 -5.57 -5.70 -12.49
N ALA A 102 -5.77 -4.57 -11.81
CA ALA A 102 -7.06 -3.88 -11.66
C ALA A 102 -8.23 -4.81 -11.25
N LEU A 103 -7.94 -5.81 -10.40
CA LEU A 103 -8.91 -6.80 -9.99
C LEU A 103 -9.80 -6.25 -8.87
N SER A 104 -11.11 -6.24 -9.09
CA SER A 104 -12.07 -6.02 -8.00
C SER A 104 -12.01 -7.16 -6.99
N LEU A 105 -12.58 -6.97 -5.79
CA LEU A 105 -12.70 -8.04 -4.80
C LEU A 105 -13.35 -9.31 -5.36
N SER A 106 -14.32 -9.16 -6.26
CA SER A 106 -15.00 -10.29 -6.89
C SER A 106 -14.11 -10.94 -7.95
N LYS A 107 -13.49 -10.16 -8.84
CA LYS A 107 -12.60 -10.71 -9.88
C LYS A 107 -11.39 -11.44 -9.28
N ALA A 108 -10.81 -10.92 -8.20
CA ALA A 108 -9.73 -11.58 -7.48
C ALA A 108 -10.20 -12.87 -6.77
N ALA A 109 -11.44 -12.91 -6.30
CA ALA A 109 -12.03 -14.10 -5.70
C ALA A 109 -12.19 -15.21 -6.73
N ASP A 110 -12.72 -14.86 -7.90
CA ASP A 110 -12.89 -15.78 -9.04
C ASP A 110 -11.53 -16.29 -9.54
N ALA A 111 -10.55 -15.39 -9.70
CA ALA A 111 -9.21 -15.72 -10.15
C ALA A 111 -8.48 -16.73 -9.25
N LEU A 112 -8.71 -16.66 -7.93
CA LEU A 112 -8.01 -17.48 -6.94
C LEU A 112 -8.84 -18.65 -6.41
N GLY A 113 -10.11 -18.76 -6.80
CA GLY A 113 -11.03 -19.78 -6.30
C GLY A 113 -11.31 -19.66 -4.79
N VAL A 114 -11.37 -18.44 -4.25
CA VAL A 114 -11.65 -18.18 -2.83
C VAL A 114 -12.87 -17.28 -2.67
N SER A 115 -13.44 -17.19 -1.46
CA SER A 115 -14.56 -16.27 -1.24
C SER A 115 -14.13 -14.79 -1.35
N ARG A 116 -15.01 -13.93 -1.89
CA ARG A 116 -14.86 -12.45 -1.89
C ARG A 116 -14.51 -11.89 -0.51
N ARG A 117 -15.04 -12.49 0.55
CA ARG A 117 -14.75 -12.12 1.94
C ARG A 117 -13.30 -12.37 2.32
N MET A 118 -12.71 -13.47 1.87
CA MET A 118 -11.29 -13.75 2.12
C MET A 118 -10.39 -12.77 1.38
N VAL A 119 -10.72 -12.42 0.13
CA VAL A 119 -10.00 -11.37 -0.61
C VAL A 119 -10.04 -10.06 0.15
N ALA A 120 -11.20 -9.67 0.69
CA ALA A 120 -11.33 -8.44 1.45
C ALA A 120 -10.52 -8.47 2.76
N TYR A 121 -10.49 -9.60 3.49
CA TYR A 121 -9.63 -9.74 4.67
C TYR A 121 -8.15 -9.58 4.35
N TYR A 122 -7.68 -10.17 3.26
CA TYR A 122 -6.30 -10.01 2.81
C TYR A 122 -6.03 -8.57 2.39
N SER A 123 -6.91 -7.97 1.58
CA SER A 123 -6.75 -6.60 1.08
C SER A 123 -6.74 -5.57 2.21
N ASN A 124 -7.55 -5.80 3.25
CA ASN A 124 -7.59 -4.93 4.42
C ASN A 124 -6.48 -5.21 5.43
N GLY A 125 -5.61 -6.22 5.22
CA GLY A 125 -4.60 -6.62 6.21
C GLY A 125 -5.18 -7.21 7.50
N GLU A 126 -6.48 -7.52 7.55
CA GLU A 126 -7.15 -8.14 8.71
C GLU A 126 -6.71 -9.59 8.93
N LYS A 127 -6.20 -10.23 7.87
CA LYS A 127 -5.58 -11.55 7.93
C LYS A 127 -4.29 -11.57 7.13
N ARG A 128 -3.30 -12.32 7.65
CA ARG A 128 -2.13 -12.77 6.89
C ARG A 128 -2.57 -13.51 5.62
N VAL A 129 -1.81 -13.33 4.54
CA VAL A 129 -2.02 -14.00 3.25
C VAL A 129 -1.21 -15.31 3.24
N PRO A 130 -1.87 -16.48 3.19
CA PRO A 130 -1.17 -17.76 3.19
C PRO A 130 -0.27 -17.93 1.96
N LYS A 131 0.88 -18.61 2.12
CA LYS A 131 1.80 -18.93 1.01
C LYS A 131 1.10 -19.55 -0.22
N PRO A 132 0.15 -20.50 -0.09
CA PRO A 132 -0.57 -21.02 -1.26
C PRO A 132 -1.34 -19.96 -2.05
N ILE A 133 -1.87 -18.94 -1.38
CA ILE A 133 -2.56 -17.82 -2.05
C ILE A 133 -1.57 -16.96 -2.84
N LEU A 134 -0.42 -16.65 -2.26
CA LEU A 134 0.63 -15.89 -2.97
C LEU A 134 1.17 -16.66 -4.18
N LEU A 135 1.35 -17.98 -4.04
CA LEU A 135 1.72 -18.85 -5.17
C LEU A 135 0.61 -18.88 -6.23
N ALA A 136 -0.66 -18.92 -5.84
CA ALA A 136 -1.79 -18.86 -6.77
C ALA A 136 -1.83 -17.51 -7.51
N CYS A 137 -1.59 -16.37 -6.84
CA CYS A 137 -1.44 -15.06 -7.50
C CYS A 137 -0.36 -15.12 -8.58
N ARG A 138 0.83 -15.66 -8.25
CA ARG A 138 1.93 -15.77 -9.21
C ARG A 138 1.62 -16.74 -10.35
N GLY A 139 0.99 -17.87 -10.06
CA GLY A 139 0.56 -18.84 -11.06
C GLY A 139 -0.47 -18.25 -12.03
N TRP A 140 -1.41 -17.44 -11.52
CA TRP A 140 -2.39 -16.71 -12.32
C TRP A 140 -1.71 -15.71 -13.26
N GLU A 141 -0.70 -14.96 -12.79
CA GLU A 141 0.07 -14.02 -13.65
C GLU A 141 0.80 -14.72 -14.80
N VAL A 142 1.53 -15.81 -14.49
CA VAL A 142 2.33 -16.53 -15.49
C VAL A 142 1.45 -17.23 -16.52
N SER A 143 0.20 -17.53 -16.16
CA SER A 143 -0.78 -18.14 -17.05
C SER A 143 -1.61 -17.11 -17.83
N ASP A 144 -1.22 -15.84 -17.83
CA ASP A 144 -1.93 -14.71 -18.47
C ASP A 144 -3.40 -14.59 -18.00
N GLY A 145 -3.62 -14.83 -16.70
CA GLY A 145 -4.93 -14.92 -16.08
C GLY A 145 -5.77 -16.13 -16.47
N LEU A 146 -5.12 -17.19 -16.97
CA LEU A 146 -5.70 -18.37 -17.65
C LEU A 146 -6.73 -17.97 -18.72
N HIS A 147 -6.34 -16.97 -19.53
CA HIS A 147 -7.00 -16.42 -20.75
C HIS A 147 -8.11 -15.36 -20.57
N GLN A 148 -8.08 -14.57 -19.49
CA GLN A 148 -9.04 -13.46 -19.20
C GLN A 148 -10.51 -13.88 -18.98
N ALA A 149 -10.76 -14.97 -18.26
CA ALA A 149 -12.11 -15.53 -17.98
C ALA A 149 -12.84 -15.99 -19.25
N ALA A 150 -13.58 -17.10 -19.19
CA ALA A 150 -14.59 -17.37 -20.22
C ALA A 150 -15.72 -16.33 -20.15
#